data_AF-A0A349TBF6-F1
#
_entry.id   AF-A0A349TBF6-F1
#
_cell.length_a   1.000
_cell.length_b   1.000
_cell.length_c   1.000
_cell.angle_alpha   90.00
_cell.angle_beta   90.00
_cell.angle_gamma   90.00
#
_symmetry.space_group_name_H-M   'P 1'
#
loop_
_entity.id
_entity.type
_entity.pdbx_description
1 polymer ?
#
loop_
_entity_poly.entity_id
_entity_poly.type
_entity_poly.pdbx_seq_one_letter_code
_entity_poly.pdbx_strand_id
1 'polypeptide(L)' 'MNQQKQTALDAIAAAGTLDALEEQRVAALGKKGWVSLALKTLGQMSPEE' A
#
# COMPACT_ATOMS: atom_id res chain seq x y z
N MET A 1 7.54 -0.49 7.87
CA MET A 1 6.45 -1.27 7.24
C MET A 1 5.28 -1.56 8.17
N ASN A 2 5.50 -2.08 9.39
CA ASN A 2 4.40 -2.46 10.29
C ASN A 2 3.43 -1.31 10.64
N GLN A 3 3.95 -0.12 10.96
CA GLN A 3 3.09 1.04 11.25
C GLN A 3 2.24 1.47 10.05
N GLN A 4 2.85 1.57 8.86
CA GLN A 4 2.16 1.99 7.64
C GLN A 4 1.10 0.98 7.21
N LYS A 5 1.39 -0.33 7.39
CA LYS A 5 0.40 -1.39 7.17
C LYS A 5 -0.78 -1.24 8.13
N GLN A 6 -0.53 -1.04 9.43
CA GLN A 6 -1.61 -0.88 10.40
C GLN A 6 -2.47 0.34 10.09
N THR A 7 -1.86 1.49 9.81
CA THR A 7 -2.57 2.71 9.41
C THR A 7 -3.45 2.49 8.16
N ALA A 8 -2.96 1.76 7.16
CA ALA A 8 -3.75 1.42 5.98
C ALA A 8 -4.94 0.51 6.32
N LEU A 9 -4.75 -0.48 7.20
CA LEU A 9 -5.83 -1.36 7.64
C LEU A 9 -6.91 -0.61 8.43
N ASP A 10 -6.51 0.29 9.32
CA ASP A 10 -7.44 1.12 10.08
C ASP A 10 -8.24 2.05 9.16
N ALA A 11 -7.59 2.66 8.17
CA ALA A 11 -8.25 3.52 7.19
C ALA A 11 -9.22 2.75 6.30
N ILE A 12 -8.88 1.51 5.89
CA ILE A 12 -9.77 0.63 5.15
C ILE A 12 -10.99 0.26 6.00
N ALA A 13 -10.80 -0.08 7.27
CA ALA A 13 -11.90 -0.42 8.18
C ALA A 13 -12.83 0.77 8.43
N ALA A 14 -12.31 2.00 8.41
CA ALA A 14 -13.08 3.22 8.56
C ALA A 14 -13.77 3.71 7.28
N ALA A 15 -13.49 3.11 6.12
CA ALA A 15 -14.07 3.54 4.85
C ALA A 15 -15.56 3.19 4.75
N GLY A 16 -16.42 4.20 4.88
CA GLY A 16 -17.88 4.05 4.84
C GLY A 16 -18.49 4.01 3.43
N THR A 17 -17.70 4.24 2.39
CA THR A 17 -18.16 4.29 1.00
C THR A 17 -17.19 3.56 0.07
N LEU A 18 -17.68 3.16 -1.10
CA LEU A 18 -16.85 2.53 -2.12
C LEU A 18 -15.76 3.48 -2.63
N ASP A 19 -16.07 4.77 -2.80
CA ASP A 19 -15.08 5.77 -3.22
C ASP A 19 -13.97 5.94 -2.18
N ALA A 20 -14.31 6.00 -0.89
CA ALA A 20 -13.32 6.09 0.19
C ALA A 20 -12.43 4.83 0.26
N LEU A 21 -13.01 3.65 0.04
CA LEU A 21 -12.24 2.40 -0.02
C LEU A 21 -11.30 2.37 -1.24
N GLU A 22 -11.77 2.87 -2.38
CA GLU A 22 -11.00 2.95 -3.62
C GLU A 22 -9.80 3.90 -3.48
N GLU A 23 -9.97 5.03 -2.78
CA GLU A 23 -8.85 5.92 -2.45
C GLU A 23 -7.75 5.19 -1.65
N GLN A 24 -8.13 4.41 -0.63
CA GLN A 24 -7.16 3.61 0.13
C GLN A 24 -6.48 2.57 -0.75
N ARG A 25 -7.24 1.92 -1.64
CA ARG A 25 -6.70 0.95 -2.61
C ARG A 25 -5.67 1.60 -3.54
N VAL A 26 -5.96 2.79 -4.09
CA VAL A 26 -5.04 3.51 -4.97
C VAL A 26 -3.80 3.99 -4.21
N ALA A 27 -3.96 4.50 -2.99
CA ALA A 27 -2.83 4.93 -2.16
C ALA A 27 -1.88 3.77 -1.78
N ALA A 28 -2.41 2.57 -1.57
CA ALA A 28 -1.59 1.39 -1.26
C ALA A 28 -1.02 0.71 -2.52
N LEU A 29 -1.88 0.43 -3.50
CA LEU A 29 -1.61 -0.49 -4.61
C LEU A 29 -1.55 0.19 -5.99
N GLY A 30 -1.84 1.49 -6.08
CA GLY A 30 -1.74 2.24 -7.33
C GLY A 30 -0.31 2.27 -7.90
N LYS A 31 -0.14 2.85 -9.10
CA LYS A 31 1.18 2.93 -9.77
C LYS A 31 2.26 3.62 -8.91
N LYS A 32 1.84 4.57 -8.07
CA LYS A 32 2.69 5.28 -7.09
C LYS A 32 2.35 4.87 -5.65
N GLY A 33 1.57 3.81 -5.48
CA GLY A 33 1.17 3.32 -4.17
C GLY A 33 2.36 2.73 -3.43
N TRP A 34 2.36 2.88 -2.11
CA TRP A 34 3.54 2.55 -1.31
C TRP A 34 3.91 1.06 -1.33
N VAL A 35 2.92 0.16 -1.45
CA VAL A 35 3.19 -1.28 -1.59
C VAL A 35 3.84 -1.55 -2.94
N SER A 36 3.28 -1.00 -4.01
CA SER A 36 3.79 -1.15 -5.37
C SER A 36 5.23 -0.63 -5.51
N LEU A 37 5.53 0.50 -4.85
CA LEU A 37 6.90 1.03 -4.79
C LEU A 37 7.83 0.13 -3.98
N ALA A 38 7.40 -0.38 -2.83
CA ALA A 38 8.21 -1.30 -2.04
C ALA A 38 8.53 -2.60 -2.80
N LEU A 39 7.54 -3.17 -3.51
CA LEU A 39 7.73 -4.35 -4.36
C LEU A 39 8.67 -4.06 -5.53
N LYS A 40 8.57 -2.86 -6.12
CA LYS A 40 9.52 -2.43 -7.17
C LYS A 40 10.94 -2.37 -6.62
N THR A 41 11.16 -1.77 -5.45
CA THR A 41 12.47 -1.73 -4.82
C THR A 41 13.00 -3.13 -4.56
N LEU A 42 12.16 -4.03 -4.02
CA LEU A 42 12.53 -5.41 -3.77
C LEU A 42 12.96 -6.14 -5.05
N GLY A 43 12.22 -5.95 -6.16
CA GLY A 43 12.57 -6.54 -7.45
C GLY A 43 13.81 -5.93 -8.11
N GLN A 44 14.35 -4.82 -7.60
CA GLN A 44 15.59 -4.20 -8.07
C GLN A 44 16.82 -4.62 -7.24
N MET A 45 16.62 -5.24 -6.07
CA MET A 45 17.71 -5.77 -5.26
C MET A 45 18.31 -7.01 -5.94
N SER A 46 19.63 -7.18 -5.84
CA SER A 46 20.30 -8.37 -6.39
C SER A 46 19.89 -9.62 -5.59
N PRO A 47 19.78 -10.80 -6.21
CA PRO A 47 19.33 -12.03 -5.54
C PRO A 47 20.21 -12.50 -4.36
N GLU A 48 21.40 -11.93 -4.22
CA GLU A 48 22.43 -12.29 -3.24
C GLU A 48 22.34 -11.45 -1.94
N GLU A 49 21.42 -10.49 -1.87
CA GLU A 49 20.98 -9.80 -0.64
C GLU A 49 19.71 -10.45 -0.07
#